data_AF-A0A336JPR7-F1
#
_entry.id   AF-A0A336JPR7-F1
#
_cell.length_a   1.000
_cell.length_b   1.000
_cell.length_c   1.000
_cell.angle_alpha   90.00
_cell.angle_beta   90.00
_cell.angle_gamma   90.00
#
_symmetry.space_group_name_H-M   'P 1'
#
loop_
_entity.id
_entity.type
_entity.pdbx_description
1 polymer ?
#
loop_
_entity_poly.entity_id
_entity_poly.type
_entity_poly.pdbx_seq_one_letter_code
_entity_poly.pdbx_strand_id
1 'polypeptide(L)'
;MLERAAFVLMFGQFEKAVNSKFEEAVDARIGNPDWNGRRGWDTPSLKGNKVPFDTKLAMVLDSRSPSFRRILQTYAIRNHCAHGGTTNAVGSIDALEAELYRWYSELRS
;
A
#
# COMPACT_ATOMS: atom_id res chain seq x y z
N MET A 1 0.85 19.02 -15.77
CA MET A 1 -0.53 18.48 -15.54
C MET A 1 -0.61 16.99 -15.85
N LEU A 2 -0.05 16.53 -16.99
CA LEU A 2 0.00 15.11 -17.37
C LEU A 2 0.83 14.24 -16.40
N GLU A 3 2.03 14.69 -16.02
CA GLU A 3 2.92 13.95 -15.10
C GLU A 3 2.25 13.70 -13.73
N ARG A 4 1.51 14.70 -13.21
CA ARG A 4 0.74 14.53 -11.97
C ARG A 4 -0.31 13.44 -12.10
N ALA A 5 -1.05 13.43 -13.21
CA ALA A 5 -2.07 12.41 -13.46
C ALA A 5 -1.41 11.02 -13.58
N ALA A 6 -0.29 10.92 -14.31
CA ALA A 6 0.49 9.69 -14.43
C ALA A 6 0.96 9.18 -13.06
N PHE A 7 1.56 10.06 -12.23
CA PHE A 7 1.97 9.72 -10.86
C PHE A 7 0.83 9.16 -10.02
N VAL A 8 -0.32 9.85 -9.98
CA VAL A 8 -1.49 9.40 -9.20
C VAL A 8 -2.00 8.04 -9.69
N LEU A 9 -2.04 7.84 -11.02
CA LEU A 9 -2.49 6.57 -11.61
C LEU A 9 -1.51 5.42 -11.34
N MET A 10 -0.20 5.64 -11.52
CA MET A 10 0.84 4.63 -11.29
C MET A 10 0.89 4.22 -9.82
N PHE A 11 0.87 5.19 -8.90
CA PHE A 11 0.79 4.88 -7.48
C PHE A 11 -0.52 4.16 -7.15
N GLY A 12 -1.63 4.53 -7.81
CA GLY A 12 -2.90 3.83 -7.67
C GLY A 12 -2.84 2.34 -8.05
N GLN A 13 -1.98 1.95 -9.00
CA GLN A 13 -1.75 0.52 -9.31
C GLN A 13 -0.99 -0.18 -8.20
N PHE A 14 0.03 0.46 -7.64
CA PHE A 14 0.74 -0.07 -6.47
C PHE A 14 -0.17 -0.19 -5.24
N GLU A 15 -1.05 0.79 -5.02
CA GLU A 15 -2.05 0.74 -3.96
C GLU A 15 -3.00 -0.46 -4.10
N LYS A 16 -3.42 -0.79 -5.33
CA LYS A 16 -4.19 -2.00 -5.62
C LYS A 16 -3.41 -3.28 -5.29
N ALA A 17 -2.11 -3.32 -5.59
CA ALA A 17 -1.26 -4.47 -5.23
C ALA A 17 -1.15 -4.65 -3.71
N VAL A 18 -0.97 -3.56 -2.96
CA VAL A 18 -0.99 -3.59 -1.48
C VAL A 18 -2.32 -4.11 -0.96
N ASN A 19 -3.45 -3.64 -1.52
CA ASN A 19 -4.78 -4.12 -1.15
C ASN A 19 -4.94 -5.63 -1.41
N SER A 20 -4.54 -6.12 -2.59
CA SER A 20 -4.60 -7.54 -2.93
C SER A 20 -3.80 -8.40 -1.95
N LYS A 21 -2.55 -7.99 -1.66
CA LYS A 21 -1.69 -8.72 -0.70
C LYS A 21 -2.23 -8.68 0.71
N PHE A 22 -2.84 -7.57 1.10
CA PHE A 22 -3.48 -7.44 2.40
C PHE A 22 -4.69 -8.40 2.51
N GLU A 23 -5.53 -8.47 1.49
CA GLU A 23 -6.68 -9.38 1.43
C GLU A 23 -6.21 -10.84 1.47
N GLU A 24 -5.21 -11.23 0.67
CA GLU A 24 -4.59 -12.56 0.72
C GLU A 24 -4.08 -12.90 2.14
N ALA A 25 -3.41 -11.97 2.80
CA ALA A 25 -2.85 -12.18 4.14
C ALA A 25 -3.93 -12.23 5.25
N VAL A 26 -5.09 -11.59 5.03
CA VAL A 26 -6.24 -11.69 5.94
C VAL A 26 -6.95 -13.02 5.72
N ASP A 27 -7.23 -13.39 4.48
CA ASP A 27 -7.92 -14.64 4.12
C ASP A 27 -7.14 -15.87 4.58
N ALA A 28 -5.82 -15.89 4.38
CA ALA A 28 -4.96 -16.97 4.85
C ALA A 28 -5.05 -17.18 6.37
N ARG A 29 -5.18 -16.10 7.14
CA ARG A 29 -5.24 -16.15 8.62
C ARG A 29 -6.64 -16.45 9.13
N ILE A 30 -7.69 -15.96 8.45
CA ILE A 30 -9.07 -16.33 8.74
C ILE A 30 -9.32 -17.81 8.42
N GLY A 31 -8.67 -18.35 7.39
CA GLY A 31 -8.69 -19.77 7.04
C GLY A 31 -7.98 -20.69 8.02
N ASN A 32 -7.29 -20.16 9.04
CA ASN A 32 -6.60 -20.99 10.03
C ASN A 32 -7.61 -21.84 10.84
N PRO A 33 -7.45 -23.18 10.89
CA PRO A 33 -8.35 -24.06 11.64
C PRO A 33 -8.24 -23.87 13.15
N ASP A 34 -7.10 -23.40 13.66
CA ASP A 34 -6.93 -23.09 15.07
C ASP A 34 -7.61 -21.75 15.42
N TRP A 35 -8.58 -21.82 16.33
CA TRP A 35 -9.27 -20.65 16.85
C TRP A 35 -8.32 -19.62 17.46
N ASN A 36 -7.26 -20.05 18.15
CA ASN A 36 -6.33 -19.12 18.78
C ASN A 36 -5.55 -18.32 17.73
N GLY A 37 -5.16 -18.96 16.63
CA GLY A 37 -4.55 -18.29 15.47
C GLY A 37 -5.51 -17.39 14.69
N ARG A 38 -6.80 -17.74 14.63
CA ARG A 38 -7.82 -17.02 13.86
C ARG A 38 -8.44 -15.81 14.58
N ARG A 39 -8.71 -15.91 15.89
CA ARG A 39 -9.59 -14.97 16.62
C ARG A 39 -9.17 -13.50 16.55
N GLY A 40 -7.87 -13.22 16.44
CA GLY A 40 -7.36 -11.85 16.30
C GLY A 40 -7.65 -11.22 14.93
N TRP A 41 -7.95 -12.05 13.93
CA TRP A 41 -8.19 -11.69 12.54
C TRP A 41 -9.68 -11.65 12.21
N ASP A 42 -10.50 -12.36 12.99
CA ASP A 42 -11.94 -12.40 12.86
C ASP A 42 -12.62 -11.17 13.51
N THR A 43 -12.18 -9.98 13.11
CA THR A 43 -12.72 -8.69 13.59
C THR A 43 -13.38 -7.91 12.45
N PRO A 44 -14.53 -7.25 12.68
CA PRO A 44 -15.15 -6.36 11.70
C PRO A 44 -14.23 -5.25 11.20
N SER A 45 -13.23 -4.84 12.00
CA SER A 45 -12.27 -3.80 11.61
C SER A 45 -11.37 -4.19 10.44
N LEU A 46 -11.13 -5.49 10.21
CA LEU A 46 -10.36 -6.01 9.09
C LEU A 46 -11.23 -6.43 7.90
N LYS A 47 -12.55 -6.54 8.12
CA LYS A 47 -13.52 -6.91 7.09
C LYS A 47 -14.13 -5.64 6.48
N GLY A 48 -13.47 -5.08 5.46
CA GLY A 48 -14.06 -4.07 4.58
C GLY A 48 -13.12 -2.95 4.12
N ASN A 49 -13.64 -2.08 3.24
CA ASN A 49 -12.92 -0.98 2.57
C ASN A 49 -12.40 0.15 3.49
N LYS A 50 -12.50 0.00 4.81
CA LYS A 50 -12.18 1.07 5.77
C LYS A 50 -10.79 0.97 6.39
N VAL A 51 -10.02 -0.08 6.09
CA VAL A 51 -8.65 -0.22 6.63
C VAL A 51 -7.75 0.83 5.99
N PRO A 52 -7.09 1.71 6.78
CA PRO A 52 -6.15 2.70 6.27
C PRO A 52 -4.99 2.07 5.49
N PHE A 53 -4.48 2.79 4.48
CA PHE A 53 -3.40 2.30 3.61
C PHE A 53 -2.12 1.95 4.38
N ASP A 54 -1.74 2.76 5.37
CA ASP A 54 -0.58 2.55 6.23
C ASP A 54 -0.72 1.26 7.06
N THR A 55 -1.90 0.99 7.60
CA THR A 55 -2.20 -0.28 8.28
C THR A 55 -2.05 -1.46 7.32
N LYS A 56 -2.61 -1.37 6.11
CA LYS A 56 -2.47 -2.43 5.10
C LYS A 56 -1.01 -2.66 4.74
N LEU A 57 -0.27 -1.60 4.49
CA LEU A 57 1.15 -1.66 4.16
C LEU A 57 1.96 -2.31 5.27
N ALA A 58 1.70 -1.98 6.54
CA ALA A 58 2.41 -2.55 7.69
C ALA A 58 2.21 -4.06 7.85
N MET A 59 1.18 -4.61 7.22
CA MET A 59 0.85 -6.03 7.27
C MET A 59 1.49 -6.83 6.13
N VAL A 60 1.82 -6.16 5.02
CA VAL A 60 2.39 -6.80 3.81
C VAL A 60 3.84 -6.40 3.54
N LEU A 61 4.38 -5.45 4.30
CA LEU A 61 5.76 -4.99 4.20
C LEU A 61 6.33 -4.82 5.60
N ASP A 62 7.57 -5.28 5.81
CA ASP A 62 8.29 -5.04 7.05
C ASP A 62 8.42 -3.54 7.32
N SER A 63 7.87 -3.07 8.44
CA SER A 63 7.88 -1.66 8.83
C SER A 63 9.29 -1.13 9.12
N ARG A 64 10.27 -2.02 9.31
CA ARG A 64 11.69 -1.68 9.45
C ARG A 64 12.39 -1.52 8.10
N SER A 65 11.75 -1.93 6.99
CA SER A 65 12.31 -1.71 5.65
C SER A 65 12.45 -0.21 5.36
N PRO A 66 13.57 0.24 4.79
CA PRO A 66 13.71 1.61 4.30
C PRO A 66 12.60 2.01 3.32
N SER A 67 12.05 1.04 2.58
CA SER A 67 10.95 1.25 1.64
C SER A 67 9.66 1.67 2.35
N PHE A 68 9.40 1.17 3.56
CA PHE A 68 8.15 1.43 4.27
C PHE A 68 7.89 2.93 4.46
N ARG A 69 8.87 3.66 5.01
CA ARG A 69 8.75 5.11 5.23
C ARG A 69 8.65 5.87 3.91
N ARG A 70 9.40 5.46 2.89
CA ARG A 70 9.37 6.12 1.56
C ARG A 70 8.01 5.97 0.90
N ILE A 71 7.43 4.77 0.92
CA ILE A 71 6.09 4.51 0.39
C ILE A 71 5.04 5.39 1.07
N LEU A 72 5.09 5.51 2.41
CA LEU A 72 4.15 6.38 3.14
C LEU A 72 4.29 7.86 2.77
N GLN A 73 5.51 8.34 2.60
CA GLN A 73 5.77 9.70 2.14
C GLN A 73 5.23 9.91 0.72
N THR A 74 5.50 8.97 -0.19
CA THR A 74 5.00 9.02 -1.57
C THR A 74 3.47 8.93 -1.62
N TYR A 75 2.85 8.14 -0.75
CA TYR A 75 1.39 8.08 -0.60
C TYR A 75 0.81 9.42 -0.13
N ALA A 76 1.44 10.08 0.84
CA ALA A 76 1.01 11.40 1.30
C ALA A 76 1.08 12.43 0.16
N ILE A 77 2.16 12.39 -0.64
CA ILE A 77 2.32 13.22 -1.85
C ILE A 77 1.22 12.90 -2.88
N ARG A 78 0.96 11.62 -3.14
CA ARG A 78 -0.12 11.15 -4.02
C ARG A 78 -1.48 11.71 -3.59
N ASN A 79 -1.81 11.64 -2.31
CA ASN A 79 -3.07 12.17 -1.79
C ASN A 79 -3.14 13.69 -1.94
N HIS A 80 -2.06 14.40 -1.64
CA HIS A 80 -1.99 15.84 -1.89
C HIS A 80 -2.26 16.17 -3.37
N CYS A 81 -1.62 15.46 -4.30
CA CYS A 81 -1.85 15.63 -5.74
C CYS A 81 -3.28 15.28 -6.18
N ALA A 82 -3.86 14.21 -5.65
CA ALA A 82 -5.21 13.77 -5.95
C ALA A 82 -6.27 14.78 -5.50
N HIS A 83 -6.01 15.50 -4.40
CA HIS A 83 -6.88 16.58 -3.91
C HIS A 83 -6.60 17.96 -4.55
N GLY A 84 -5.84 18.00 -5.65
CA GLY A 84 -5.58 19.22 -6.41
C GLY A 84 -4.33 20.00 -5.98
N GLY A 85 -3.59 19.49 -5.00
CA GLY A 85 -2.30 20.02 -4.59
C GLY A 85 -1.24 19.96 -5.68
N THR A 86 -0.19 20.79 -5.53
CA THR A 86 0.95 20.85 -6.44
C THR A 86 2.23 20.62 -5.66
N THR A 87 3.17 19.86 -6.24
CA THR A 87 4.46 19.57 -5.61
C THR A 87 5.49 19.22 -6.66
N ASN A 88 6.73 19.63 -6.41
CA ASN A 88 7.92 19.24 -7.18
C ASN A 88 8.67 18.08 -6.51
N ALA A 89 8.11 17.49 -5.45
CA ALA A 89 8.75 16.43 -4.67
C ALA A 89 8.74 15.06 -5.37
N VAL A 90 7.90 14.89 -6.39
CA VAL A 90 7.91 13.69 -7.23
C VAL A 90 9.01 13.89 -8.26
N GLY A 91 10.00 12.99 -8.29
CA GLY A 91 11.04 12.96 -9.31
C GLY A 91 10.49 12.65 -10.71
N SER A 92 11.34 12.20 -11.63
CA SER A 92 10.86 11.77 -12.96
C SER A 92 9.90 10.57 -12.84
N ILE A 93 8.98 10.46 -13.81
CA ILE A 93 8.04 9.32 -13.89
C ILE A 93 8.78 7.99 -14.01
N ASP A 94 9.90 7.95 -14.75
CA ASP A 94 10.72 6.74 -14.88
C ASP A 94 11.34 6.31 -13.54
N ALA A 95 11.79 7.27 -12.73
CA ALA A 95 12.33 6.97 -11.40
C ALA A 95 11.25 6.42 -10.47
N LEU A 96 10.04 7.00 -10.52
CA LEU A 96 8.88 6.48 -9.81
C LEU A 96 8.54 5.07 -10.27
N GLU A 97 8.50 4.79 -11.57
CA GLU A 97 8.21 3.47 -12.12
C GLU A 97 9.16 2.42 -11.54
N ALA A 98 10.47 2.68 -11.60
CA ALA A 98 11.50 1.81 -11.05
C ALA A 98 11.30 1.58 -9.53
N GLU A 99 10.96 2.63 -8.78
CA GLU A 99 10.67 2.50 -7.34
C GLU A 99 9.43 1.64 -7.08
N LEU A 100 8.35 1.83 -7.85
CA LEU A 100 7.11 1.06 -7.69
C LEU A 100 7.33 -0.43 -7.99
N TYR A 101 8.08 -0.78 -9.03
CA TYR A 101 8.44 -2.17 -9.31
C TYR A 101 9.28 -2.79 -8.20
N ARG A 102 10.27 -2.04 -7.69
CA ARG A 102 11.08 -2.49 -6.56
C ARG A 102 10.22 -2.73 -5.32
N TRP A 103 9.36 -1.78 -4.96
CA TRP A 103 8.46 -1.93 -3.81
C TRP A 103 7.48 -3.08 -3.97
N TYR A 104 6.95 -3.29 -5.17
CA TYR A 104 6.07 -4.42 -5.46
C TYR A 104 6.76 -5.75 -5.16
N SER A 105 8.04 -5.89 -5.53
CA SER A 105 8.82 -7.11 -5.25
C SER A 105 9.09 -7.37 -3.75
N GLU A 106 8.95 -6.35 -2.90
CA GLU A 106 9.16 -6.46 -1.45
C GLU A 106 7.88 -6.86 -0.68
N LEU A 107 6.70 -6.76 -1.32
CA LEU A 107 5.44 -7.12 -0.69
C LEU A 107 5.39 -8.63 -0.41
N ARG A 108 4.94 -8.98 0.79
CA ARG A 108 4.78 -10.36 1.26
C ARG A 108 3.32 -10.64 1.59
N SER A 109 2.89 -11.87 1.33
CA SER A 109 1.63 -12.45 1.82
C SER A 109 1.89 -13.25 3.08
#